data_AF-A0A699TR56-F1
#
_entry.id   AF-A0A699TR56-F1
#
_cell.length_a   1.000
_cell.length_b   1.000
_cell.length_c   1.000
_cell.angle_alpha   90.00
_cell.angle_beta   90.00
_cell.angle_gamma   90.00
#
_symmetry.space_group_name_H-M   'P 1'
#
loop_
_entity.id
_entity.type
_entity.pdbx_description
1 polymer ?
#
loop_
_entity_poly.entity_id
_entity_poly.type
_entity_poly.pdbx_seq_one_letter_code
_entity_poly.pdbx_strand_id
1 'polypeptide(L)'
;MIVKSLSPYNGIIRRPGLKAIQAVPSTVHGMLKFSTEEGIVTICSSLLIPAECGSVDTSSVTPGEKKARPANLTVPLHPNFPDQEVVVGGSLSDDGRTELCSLLKKNLDIFAWQPSDMTGVPRSVAE
;
A
#
# COMPACT_ATOMS: atom_id res chain seq x y z
N MET A 1 0.12 -2.93 19.99
CA MET A 1 1.35 -2.11 19.82
C MET A 1 1.50 -1.83 18.34
N ILE A 2 1.29 -0.59 17.90
CA ILE A 2 1.55 -0.19 16.51
C ILE A 2 3.07 -0.12 16.39
N VAL A 3 3.65 -0.97 15.54
CA VAL A 3 5.08 -0.88 15.24
C VAL A 3 5.27 0.36 14.38
N LYS A 4 5.59 1.49 15.04
CA LYS A 4 6.02 2.74 14.39
C LYS A 4 7.43 2.54 13.83
N SER A 5 7.56 1.68 12.84
CA SER A 5 8.79 1.54 12.04
C SER A 5 8.65 2.44 10.82
N LEU A 6 9.77 3.01 10.36
CA LEU A 6 9.89 3.68 9.06
C LEU A 6 9.77 2.63 7.94
N SER A 7 8.62 1.99 7.83
CA SER A 7 8.33 1.10 6.72
C SER A 7 7.95 1.97 5.51
N PRO A 8 8.59 1.79 4.34
CA PRO A 8 8.17 2.46 3.11
C PRO A 8 6.79 1.97 2.61
N TYR A 9 6.20 0.96 3.28
CA TYR A 9 4.94 0.33 2.89
C TYR A 9 3.80 0.75 3.84
N ASN A 10 2.70 1.20 3.25
CA ASN A 10 1.47 1.61 3.96
C ASN A 10 0.62 0.43 4.47
N GLY A 11 0.95 -0.81 4.09
CA GLY A 11 0.19 -1.99 4.48
C GLY A 11 0.75 -3.27 3.86
N ILE A 12 0.50 -4.41 4.50
CA ILE A 12 0.99 -5.73 4.06
C ILE A 12 -0.21 -6.65 3.81
N ILE A 13 -0.39 -7.07 2.56
CA ILE A 13 -1.39 -8.08 2.19
C ILE A 13 -0.79 -9.47 2.34
N ARG A 14 -1.43 -10.32 3.14
CA ARG A 14 -0.97 -11.69 3.40
C ARG A 14 -1.42 -12.68 2.34
N ARG A 15 -0.88 -13.90 2.38
CA ARG A 15 -1.29 -15.02 1.51
C ARG A 15 -2.81 -15.29 1.53
N PRO A 16 -3.49 -15.32 2.70
CA PRO A 16 -4.95 -15.44 2.72
C PRO A 16 -5.65 -14.29 1.98
N GLY A 17 -5.20 -13.04 2.15
CA GLY A 17 -5.71 -11.87 1.45
C GLY A 17 -5.51 -11.96 -0.06
N LEU A 18 -4.31 -12.32 -0.52
CA LEU A 18 -4.01 -12.58 -1.93
C LEU A 18 -4.92 -13.66 -2.52
N LYS A 19 -5.17 -14.75 -1.77
CA LYS A 19 -6.08 -15.81 -2.19
C LYS A 19 -7.53 -15.33 -2.26
N ALA A 20 -7.97 -14.50 -1.31
CA ALA A 20 -9.34 -13.97 -1.27
C ALA A 20 -9.66 -13.13 -2.50
N ILE A 21 -8.71 -12.34 -2.99
CA ILE A 21 -8.87 -11.53 -4.22
C ILE A 21 -8.40 -12.26 -5.49
N GLN A 22 -8.04 -13.55 -5.40
CA GLN A 22 -7.50 -14.34 -6.51
C GLN A 22 -6.35 -13.62 -7.24
N ALA A 23 -5.51 -12.93 -6.48
CA ALA A 23 -4.42 -12.15 -7.04
C ALA A 23 -3.22 -13.01 -7.44
N VAL A 24 -2.65 -12.69 -8.59
CA VAL A 24 -1.43 -13.25 -9.15
C VAL A 24 -0.33 -12.18 -9.08
N PRO A 25 0.57 -12.25 -8.07
CA PRO A 25 1.74 -11.38 -8.02
C PRO A 25 2.83 -11.89 -8.97
N SER A 26 3.46 -10.97 -9.69
CA SER A 26 4.63 -11.19 -10.53
C SER A 26 5.74 -10.26 -10.07
N THR A 27 6.69 -10.81 -9.30
CA THR A 27 7.84 -10.06 -8.78
C THR A 27 8.75 -9.55 -9.89
N VAL A 28 9.00 -10.38 -10.91
CA VAL A 28 9.86 -10.05 -12.07
C VAL A 28 9.38 -8.80 -12.82
N HIS A 29 8.06 -8.63 -12.92
CA HIS A 29 7.44 -7.51 -13.62
C HIS A 29 6.93 -6.42 -12.67
N GLY A 30 7.16 -6.55 -11.36
CA GLY A 30 6.63 -5.66 -10.33
C GLY A 30 5.10 -5.49 -10.43
N MET A 31 4.35 -6.55 -10.70
CA MET A 31 2.94 -6.47 -11.07
C MET A 31 2.06 -7.33 -10.16
N LEU A 32 0.86 -6.86 -9.86
CA LEU A 32 -0.18 -7.61 -9.17
C LEU A 32 -1.44 -7.60 -10.02
N LYS A 33 -1.91 -8.76 -10.44
CA LYS A 33 -3.14 -8.89 -11.23
C LYS A 33 -4.21 -9.57 -10.42
N PHE A 34 -5.46 -9.14 -10.53
CA PHE A 34 -6.59 -9.83 -9.92
C PHE A 34 -7.85 -9.64 -10.76
N SER A 35 -8.78 -10.58 -10.65
CA SER A 35 -10.02 -10.57 -11.42
C SER A 35 -11.09 -9.77 -10.69
N THR A 36 -11.82 -8.95 -11.44
CA THR A 36 -13.03 -8.23 -11.02
C THR A 36 -14.17 -8.57 -11.99
N GLU A 37 -15.41 -8.19 -11.66
CA GLU A 37 -16.57 -8.42 -12.55
C GLU A 37 -16.41 -7.72 -13.91
N GLU A 38 -15.65 -6.62 -13.96
CA GLU A 38 -15.40 -5.84 -15.18
C GLU A 38 -14.16 -6.29 -15.97
N GLY A 39 -13.38 -7.25 -15.45
CA GLY A 39 -12.20 -7.79 -16.14
C GLY A 39 -11.01 -8.01 -15.22
N ILE A 40 -9.80 -7.89 -15.77
CA ILE A 40 -8.56 -8.10 -15.01
C ILE A 40 -7.94 -6.76 -14.66
N VAL A 41 -7.91 -6.44 -13.37
CA VAL A 41 -7.18 -5.28 -12.86
C VAL A 41 -5.71 -5.62 -12.74
N THR A 42 -4.86 -4.69 -13.19
CA THR A 42 -3.40 -4.83 -13.13
C THR A 42 -2.82 -3.64 -12.39
N ILE A 43 -2.25 -3.89 -11.22
CA ILE A 43 -1.47 -2.92 -10.46
C ILE A 43 -0.01 -3.11 -10.85
N CYS A 44 0.62 -2.07 -11.40
CA CYS A 44 2.05 -2.06 -11.65
C CYS A 44 2.75 -1.27 -10.55
N SER A 45 3.88 -1.78 -10.08
CA SER A 45 4.85 -0.99 -9.34
C SER A 45 5.32 0.12 -10.27
N SER A 46 5.16 1.38 -9.84
CA SER A 46 5.93 2.45 -10.43
C SER A 46 7.39 2.17 -10.08
N LEU A 47 8.19 1.73 -11.06
CA LEU A 47 9.64 1.56 -10.95
C LEU A 47 10.34 2.91 -10.72
N LEU A 48 10.03 3.57 -9.61
CA LEU A 48 11.07 4.19 -8.80
C LEU A 48 11.45 3.10 -7.82
N ILE A 49 12.35 2.21 -8.25
CA ILE A 49 13.17 1.46 -7.31
C ILE A 49 13.71 2.52 -6.35
N PRO A 50 13.40 2.53 -5.04
CA PRO A 50 14.30 3.20 -4.14
C PRO A 50 15.60 2.40 -4.27
N ALA A 51 16.58 2.98 -4.96
CA ALA A 51 17.98 2.64 -4.73
C ALA A 51 18.33 2.80 -3.22
N GLU A 52 17.42 3.37 -2.43
CA GLU A 52 17.44 3.61 -0.99
C GLU A 52 16.90 2.44 -0.12
N CYS A 53 16.99 1.18 -0.57
CA CYS A 53 17.11 0.09 0.42
C CYS A 53 18.56 -0.12 0.88
N GLY A 54 19.48 0.75 0.44
CA GLY A 54 20.81 0.91 1.00
C GLY A 54 21.03 2.37 1.42
N SER A 55 21.26 2.57 2.71
CA SER A 55 21.64 3.83 3.37
C SER A 55 20.49 4.77 3.80
N VAL A 56 20.34 4.79 5.12
CA VAL A 56 20.06 5.99 5.91
C VAL A 56 20.99 7.11 5.44
N ASP A 57 20.45 8.25 4.98
CA ASP A 57 20.67 9.59 5.58
C ASP A 57 20.17 10.76 4.69
N THR A 58 19.60 11.74 5.41
CA THR A 58 19.43 13.19 5.14
C THR A 58 19.48 13.78 3.72
N SER A 59 18.40 14.51 3.41
CA SER A 59 18.28 15.69 2.53
C SER A 59 19.10 15.73 1.23
N SER A 60 18.42 15.75 0.08
CA SER A 60 18.76 16.72 -0.96
C SER A 60 17.63 16.90 -1.98
N VAL A 61 17.18 18.14 -2.07
CA VAL A 61 16.49 18.70 -3.24
C VAL A 61 17.43 18.60 -4.44
N THR A 62 16.94 18.10 -5.57
CA THR A 62 17.53 18.43 -6.88
C THR A 62 16.45 18.96 -7.84
N PRO A 63 16.78 19.92 -8.71
CA PRO A 63 15.81 20.69 -9.48
C PRO A 63 15.76 20.18 -10.94
N GLY A 64 14.59 19.71 -11.37
CA GLY A 64 14.38 19.30 -12.76
C GLY A 64 12.90 19.06 -13.07
N GLU A 65 12.34 19.95 -13.89
CA GLU A 65 11.02 19.90 -14.55
C GLU A 65 9.79 19.77 -13.63
N LYS A 66 9.15 20.93 -13.37
CA LYS A 66 7.82 21.03 -12.76
C LYS A 66 6.72 20.54 -13.72
N LYS A 67 6.66 19.24 -14.01
CA LYS A 67 5.33 18.62 -14.10
C LYS A 67 4.84 18.56 -12.66
N ALA A 68 3.75 19.28 -12.35
CA ALA A 68 3.10 19.17 -11.05
C ALA A 68 2.82 17.69 -10.80
N ARG A 69 3.65 17.04 -9.97
CA ARG A 69 3.37 15.67 -9.53
C ARG A 69 2.01 15.77 -8.85
N PRO A 70 1.01 14.98 -9.29
CA PRO A 70 -0.29 15.08 -8.69
C PRO A 70 -0.14 14.74 -7.20
N ALA A 71 -0.65 15.62 -6.34
CA ALA A 71 -0.43 15.54 -4.90
C ALA A 71 -0.99 14.20 -4.38
N ASN A 72 -0.20 13.47 -3.62
CA ASN A 72 -0.66 12.25 -2.95
C ASN A 72 -1.75 12.59 -1.92
N LEU A 73 -2.67 11.65 -1.70
CA LEU A 73 -3.78 11.79 -0.76
C LEU A 73 -3.58 10.80 0.39
N THR A 74 -3.45 11.30 1.61
CA THR A 74 -3.44 10.48 2.81
C THR A 74 -4.87 10.27 3.29
N VAL A 75 -5.25 9.01 3.53
CA VAL A 75 -6.64 8.63 3.84
C VAL A 75 -6.66 7.76 5.09
N PRO A 76 -7.32 8.19 6.17
CA PRO A 76 -7.59 7.31 7.31
C PRO A 76 -8.63 6.27 6.90
N LEU A 77 -8.28 4.99 7.03
CA LEU A 77 -9.17 3.89 6.68
C LEU A 77 -10.08 3.51 7.85
N HIS A 78 -9.60 3.59 9.09
CA HIS A 78 -10.36 3.15 10.25
C HIS A 78 -11.04 4.33 10.99
N PRO A 79 -12.37 4.29 11.22
CA PRO A 79 -13.09 5.42 11.82
C PRO A 79 -12.66 5.71 13.28
N ASN A 80 -12.29 4.67 14.03
CA ASN A 80 -11.88 4.81 15.43
C ASN A 80 -10.36 4.89 15.65
N PHE A 81 -9.55 4.68 14.60
CA PHE A 81 -8.09 4.67 14.70
C PHE A 81 -7.53 5.58 13.60
N PRO A 82 -7.44 6.90 13.85
CA PRO A 82 -7.03 7.86 12.82
C PRO A 82 -5.61 7.62 12.32
N ASP A 83 -4.76 6.97 13.13
CA ASP A 83 -3.39 6.58 12.78
C ASP A 83 -3.32 5.42 11.77
N GLN A 84 -4.44 4.75 11.46
CA GLN A 84 -4.52 3.69 10.45
C GLN A 84 -4.84 4.31 9.07
N GLU A 85 -3.81 4.91 8.48
CA GLU A 85 -3.89 5.64 7.22
C GLU A 85 -3.14 4.96 6.08
N VAL A 86 -3.54 5.28 4.84
CA VAL A 86 -2.85 4.87 3.62
C VAL A 86 -2.65 6.06 2.70
N VAL A 87 -1.55 6.05 1.95
CA VAL A 87 -1.26 7.06 0.94
C VAL A 87 -1.68 6.56 -0.44
N VAL A 88 -2.60 7.29 -1.07
CA VAL A 88 -3.08 7.07 -2.43
C VAL A 88 -2.32 8.00 -3.39
N GLY A 89 -1.64 7.40 -4.36
CA GLY A 89 -0.89 8.13 -5.38
C GLY A 89 -1.76 9.11 -6.18
N GLY A 90 -1.19 10.25 -6.56
CA GLY A 90 -1.92 11.26 -7.32
C GLY A 90 -2.26 10.90 -8.78
N SER A 91 -1.80 9.74 -9.29
CA SER A 91 -2.04 9.33 -10.68
C SER A 91 -3.50 8.96 -10.98
N LEU A 92 -4.36 8.84 -9.96
CA LEU A 92 -5.78 8.51 -10.11
C LEU A 92 -6.63 9.78 -10.25
N SER A 93 -7.71 9.70 -11.04
CA SER A 93 -8.76 10.71 -11.06
C SER A 93 -9.47 10.82 -9.70
N ASP A 94 -10.14 11.94 -9.43
CA ASP A 94 -10.87 12.13 -8.16
C ASP A 94 -11.94 11.04 -7.93
N ASP A 95 -12.62 10.60 -8.99
CA ASP A 95 -13.56 9.49 -8.95
C ASP A 95 -12.86 8.17 -8.56
N GLY A 96 -11.73 7.86 -9.23
CA GLY A 96 -10.95 6.66 -8.93
C GLY A 96 -10.36 6.67 -7.52
N ARG A 97 -10.00 7.85 -7.00
CA ARG A 97 -9.57 8.00 -5.60
C ARG A 97 -10.71 7.72 -4.64
N THR A 98 -11.90 8.25 -4.91
CA THR A 98 -13.08 8.05 -4.08
C THR A 98 -13.47 6.57 -4.03
N GLU A 99 -13.51 5.92 -5.19
CA GLU A 99 -13.83 4.50 -5.31
C GLU A 99 -12.79 3.62 -4.60
N LEU A 100 -11.50 3.89 -4.81
CA LEU A 100 -10.42 3.18 -4.12
C LEU A 100 -10.52 3.37 -2.60
N CYS A 101 -10.77 4.58 -2.11
CA CYS A 101 -10.96 4.83 -0.68
C CYS A 101 -12.15 4.04 -0.11
N SER A 102 -13.26 4.00 -0.84
CA SER A 102 -14.45 3.22 -0.46
C SER A 102 -14.14 1.73 -0.40
N LEU A 103 -13.42 1.20 -1.40
CA LEU A 103 -13.01 -0.19 -1.45
C LEU A 103 -12.09 -0.56 -0.27
N LEU A 104 -11.09 0.27 0.03
CA LEU A 104 -10.16 0.05 1.13
C LEU A 104 -10.87 0.07 2.49
N LYS A 105 -11.82 0.99 2.70
CA LYS A 105 -12.64 1.06 3.92
C LYS A 105 -13.59 -0.13 4.08
N LYS A 106 -14.10 -0.69 2.98
CA LYS A 106 -14.95 -1.89 3.00
C LYS A 106 -14.19 -3.17 3.35
N ASN A 107 -12.87 -3.19 3.12
CA ASN A 107 -12.01 -4.37 3.29
C ASN A 107 -10.95 -4.16 4.40
N LEU A 108 -11.33 -3.46 5.47
CA LEU A 108 -10.43 -3.14 6.59
C LEU A 108 -9.83 -4.37 7.26
N ASP A 109 -10.56 -5.48 7.28
CA ASP A 109 -10.19 -6.76 7.87
C ASP A 109 -9.03 -7.48 7.15
N ILE A 110 -8.70 -7.05 5.93
CA ILE A 110 -7.58 -7.59 5.16
C ILE A 110 -6.23 -7.05 5.66
N PHE A 111 -6.21 -5.87 6.28
CA PHE A 111 -5.00 -5.20 6.73
C PHE A 111 -4.58 -5.69 8.12
N ALA A 112 -3.26 -5.78 8.32
CA ALA A 112 -2.66 -6.00 9.63
C ALA A 112 -2.00 -4.71 10.10
N TRP A 113 -2.57 -4.05 11.12
CA TRP A 113 -2.11 -2.76 11.64
C TRP A 113 -1.17 -2.90 12.84
N GLN A 114 -1.21 -4.06 13.49
CA GLN A 114 -0.32 -4.44 14.59
C GLN A 114 0.05 -5.92 14.50
N PRO A 115 1.12 -6.37 15.21
CA PRO A 115 1.55 -7.77 15.19
C PRO A 115 0.48 -8.77 15.62
N SER A 116 -0.54 -8.38 16.38
CA SER A 116 -1.65 -9.26 16.74
C SER A 116 -2.58 -9.58 15.56
N ASP A 117 -2.66 -8.70 14.56
CA ASP A 117 -3.53 -8.86 13.39
C ASP A 117 -2.89 -9.83 12.37
N MET A 118 -1.60 -10.14 12.57
CA MET A 118 -0.78 -10.99 11.73
C MET A 118 -1.07 -12.49 11.96
N THR A 119 -2.24 -12.98 11.54
CA THR A 119 -2.62 -14.41 11.62
C THR A 119 -1.72 -15.32 10.76
N GLY A 120 -1.03 -16.27 11.39
CA GLY A 120 -0.15 -17.26 10.72
C GLY A 120 1.35 -16.92 10.67
N VAL A 121 1.80 -15.84 11.33
CA VAL A 121 3.23 -15.60 11.61
C VAL A 121 3.45 -15.80 13.12
N PRO A 122 4.40 -16.65 13.55
CA PRO A 122 4.69 -16.81 14.98
C PRO A 122 5.04 -15.48 15.63
N ARG A 123 4.53 -15.21 16.84
CA ARG A 123 4.80 -13.95 17.56
C ARG A 123 6.29 -13.68 17.74
N SER A 124 7.08 -14.72 17.98
CA SER A 124 8.55 -14.63 18.10
C SER A 124 9.27 -14.11 16.84
N VAL A 125 8.58 -13.97 15.71
CA VAL A 125 9.10 -13.43 14.46
C VAL A 125 8.54 -12.02 14.18
N ALA A 126 7.41 -11.66 14.81
CA ALA A 126 6.70 -10.40 14.58
C ALA A 126 6.84 -9.37 15.71
N GLU A 127 7.28 -9.80 16.90
CA GLU A 127 7.59 -9.00 18.09
C GLU A 127 9.10 -8.97 18.37
#